data_AF-A0A969A8X4-F1
#
_entry.id   AF-A0A969A8X4-F1
#
_cell.length_a   1.000
_cell.length_b   1.000
_cell.length_c   1.000
_cell.angle_alpha   90.00
_cell.angle_beta   90.00
_cell.angle_gamma   90.00
#
_symmetry.space_group_name_H-M   'P 1'
#
loop_
_entity.id
_entity.type
_entity.pdbx_description
1 polymer ?
#
loop_
_entity_poly.entity_id
_entity_poly.type
_entity_poly.pdbx_seq_one_letter_code
_entity_poly.pdbx_strand_id
1 'polypeptide(L)'
;MFELLSRVLLWLLIGTIVFSLFQKFYPTGNFVGRFVVVIFLIVLLLSFVNPSEPAIASLWRVISFPLKPLGASILLMTFAAQRIKDGAIGKPGGYLIGWALTILFLASTPAVAYFLVQSPVAQVAYPNVALIQPKSATLVAFTGETDVANMSDVVSDTIIPQVNAVQNTIALNPSSINIPPYLLQRPEAIRRRGLSLEDFVPNAETLQLTTRVWESYLNQLNSFLRPR
;
A
#
# COMPACT_ATOMS: atom_id res chain seq x y z
N MET A 1 0.59 31.68 -8.36
CA MET A 1 -0.82 32.00 -8.68
C MET A 1 -1.68 30.74 -8.69
N PHE A 2 -1.41 29.75 -9.56
CA PHE A 2 -2.16 28.48 -9.62
C PHE A 2 -2.17 27.70 -8.29
N GLU A 3 -1.00 27.56 -7.65
CA GLU A 3 -0.83 26.91 -6.34
C GLU A 3 -1.75 27.46 -5.24
N LEU A 4 -1.93 28.79 -5.20
CA LEU A 4 -2.81 29.44 -4.22
C LEU A 4 -4.28 29.19 -4.55
N LEU A 5 -4.65 29.27 -5.84
CA LEU A 5 -6.02 29.03 -6.29
C LEU A 5 -6.44 27.57 -6.04
N SER A 6 -5.59 26.61 -6.40
CA SER A 6 -5.85 25.18 -6.17
C SER A 6 -5.90 24.85 -4.68
N ARG A 7 -5.06 25.48 -3.85
CA ARG A 7 -5.14 25.36 -2.38
C ARG A 7 -6.46 25.90 -1.84
N VAL A 8 -6.89 27.08 -2.25
CA VAL A 8 -8.17 27.68 -1.81
C VAL A 8 -9.35 26.82 -2.26
N LEU A 9 -9.32 26.32 -3.50
CA LEU A 9 -10.36 25.44 -4.03
C LEU A 9 -10.42 24.12 -3.26
N LEU A 10 -9.26 23.55 -2.92
CA LEU A 10 -9.17 22.31 -2.15
C LEU A 10 -9.66 22.53 -0.72
N TRP A 11 -9.39 23.68 -0.12
CA TRP A 11 -9.97 24.09 1.16
C TRP A 11 -11.50 24.21 1.10
N LEU A 12 -12.04 24.81 0.04
CA LEU A 12 -13.48 24.88 -0.18
C LEU A 12 -14.09 23.49 -0.37
N LEU A 13 -13.41 22.61 -1.10
CA LEU A 13 -13.85 21.23 -1.30
C LEU A 13 -13.81 20.43 0.02
N ILE A 14 -12.73 20.52 0.80
CA ILE A 14 -12.65 19.86 2.11
C ILE A 14 -13.74 20.43 3.04
N GLY A 15 -13.90 21.75 3.09
CA GLY A 15 -14.87 22.41 3.95
C GLY A 15 -16.31 22.01 3.59
N THR A 16 -16.65 21.94 2.30
CA THR A 16 -17.97 21.49 1.84
C THR A 16 -18.21 20.01 2.13
N ILE A 17 -17.20 19.14 1.96
CA ILE A 17 -17.30 17.72 2.34
C ILE A 17 -17.52 17.57 3.85
N VAL A 18 -16.73 18.26 4.68
CA VAL A 18 -16.86 18.23 6.14
C VAL A 18 -18.21 18.77 6.58
N PHE A 19 -18.68 19.87 5.99
CA PHE A 19 -19.98 20.45 6.27
C PHE A 19 -21.13 19.51 5.87
N SER A 20 -21.04 18.90 4.69
CA SER A 20 -22.03 17.92 4.22
C SER A 20 -22.07 16.68 5.13
N LEU A 21 -20.90 16.18 5.52
CA LEU A 21 -20.78 15.06 6.46
C LEU A 21 -21.38 15.42 7.82
N PHE A 22 -21.07 16.61 8.33
CA PHE A 22 -21.64 17.12 9.57
C PHE A 22 -23.17 17.17 9.48
N GLN A 23 -23.74 17.78 8.45
CA GLN A 23 -25.19 17.85 8.27
C GLN A 23 -25.88 16.49 8.16
N LYS A 24 -25.22 15.47 7.60
CA LYS A 24 -25.82 14.15 7.42
C LYS A 24 -25.73 13.27 8.67
N PHE A 25 -24.58 13.30 9.36
CA PHE A 25 -24.28 12.42 10.49
C PHE A 25 -24.64 13.03 11.84
N TYR A 26 -24.64 14.36 11.98
CA TYR A 26 -24.98 15.03 13.23
C TYR A 26 -26.45 14.87 13.66
N PRO A 27 -27.46 15.02 12.76
CA PRO A 27 -28.86 14.91 13.17
C PRO A 27 -29.27 13.49 13.55
N THR A 28 -28.71 12.49 12.87
CA THR A 28 -29.10 11.08 12.95
C THR A 28 -28.35 10.28 14.02
N GLY A 29 -27.31 10.85 14.63
CA GLY A 29 -26.46 10.18 15.61
C GLY A 29 -26.94 10.28 17.06
N ASN A 30 -26.60 9.27 17.86
CA ASN A 30 -26.70 9.29 19.33
C ASN A 30 -25.76 10.36 19.93
N PHE A 31 -25.99 10.76 21.19
CA PHE A 31 -25.16 11.77 21.89
C PHE A 31 -23.65 11.52 21.78
N VAL A 32 -23.22 10.27 21.98
CA VAL A 32 -21.81 9.86 21.85
C VAL A 32 -21.29 10.04 20.42
N GLY A 33 -22.11 9.69 19.41
CA GLY A 33 -21.74 9.87 18.01
C GLY A 33 -21.54 11.35 17.66
N ARG A 34 -22.43 12.22 18.15
CA ARG A 34 -22.30 13.68 17.98
C ARG A 34 -21.02 14.20 18.63
N PHE A 35 -20.70 13.73 19.84
CA PHE A 35 -19.48 14.10 20.54
C PHE A 35 -18.21 13.70 19.77
N VAL A 36 -18.17 12.48 19.24
CA VAL A 36 -17.05 12.01 18.41
C VAL A 36 -16.89 12.84 17.13
N VAL A 37 -17.99 13.21 16.46
CA VAL A 37 -17.96 14.06 15.27
C VAL A 37 -17.43 15.46 15.60
N VAL A 38 -17.83 16.04 16.73
CA VAL A 38 -17.34 17.36 17.17
C VAL A 38 -15.85 17.31 17.51
N ILE A 39 -15.39 16.27 18.22
CA ILE A 39 -13.95 16.07 18.49
C ILE A 39 -13.18 15.94 17.17
N PHE A 40 -13.69 15.13 16.24
CA PHE A 40 -13.07 14.96 14.93
C PHE A 40 -12.92 16.29 14.18
N LEU A 41 -13.95 17.14 14.21
CA LEU A 41 -13.94 18.45 13.57
C LEU A 41 -12.93 19.40 14.25
N ILE A 42 -12.90 19.41 15.58
CA ILE A 42 -11.92 20.18 16.37
C ILE A 42 -10.51 19.75 16.00
N VAL A 43 -10.23 18.45 15.99
CA VAL A 43 -8.91 17.90 15.61
C VAL A 43 -8.54 18.30 14.18
N LEU A 44 -9.50 18.21 13.25
CA LEU A 44 -9.28 18.60 11.86
C LEU A 44 -8.93 20.10 11.75
N LEU A 45 -9.62 20.98 12.49
CA LEU A 45 -9.28 22.41 12.57
C LEU A 45 -7.90 22.65 13.20
N LEU A 46 -7.60 22.01 14.33
CA LEU A 46 -6.29 22.10 15.00
C LEU A 46 -5.15 21.61 14.08
N SER A 47 -5.41 20.61 13.25
CA SER A 47 -4.44 20.11 12.26
C SER A 47 -4.02 21.16 11.24
N PHE A 48 -4.85 22.17 11.01
CA PHE A 48 -4.53 23.28 10.09
C PHE A 48 -3.93 24.49 10.80
N VAL A 49 -4.30 24.74 12.06
CA VAL A 49 -3.82 25.88 12.82
C VAL A 49 -2.38 25.69 13.30
N ASN A 50 -2.01 24.48 13.76
CA ASN A 50 -0.68 24.24 14.32
C ASN A 50 -0.09 22.86 13.95
N PRO A 51 0.29 22.63 12.68
CA PRO A 51 0.62 21.31 12.17
C PRO A 51 1.96 20.70 12.61
N SER A 52 2.75 21.42 13.40
CA SER A 52 4.10 21.02 13.82
C SER A 52 4.11 20.04 15.00
N GLU A 53 2.97 19.87 15.68
CA GLU A 53 2.87 18.96 16.83
C GLU A 53 2.89 17.49 16.38
N PRO A 54 3.79 16.65 16.92
CA PRO A 54 3.85 15.21 16.61
C PRO A 54 2.52 14.49 16.88
N ALA A 55 1.77 14.98 17.88
CA ALA A 55 0.45 14.46 18.22
C ALA A 55 -0.54 14.60 17.05
N ILE A 56 -0.50 15.72 16.33
CA ILE A 56 -1.40 15.99 15.19
C ILE A 56 -1.07 15.07 14.01
N ALA A 57 0.22 14.80 13.75
CA ALA A 57 0.64 13.84 12.73
C ALA A 57 0.11 12.43 13.04
N SER A 58 0.13 12.03 14.32
CA SER A 58 -0.44 10.76 14.76
C SER A 58 -1.97 10.73 14.60
N LEU A 59 -2.65 11.82 14.96
CA LEU A 59 -4.10 11.96 14.79
C LEU A 59 -4.50 11.91 13.31
N TRP A 60 -3.73 12.55 12.42
CA TRP A 60 -3.94 12.45 10.98
C TRP A 60 -3.87 11.01 10.47
N ARG A 61 -2.96 10.19 11.01
CA ARG A 61 -2.88 8.75 10.65
C ARG A 61 -4.12 7.96 11.09
N VAL A 62 -4.70 8.29 12.24
CA VAL A 62 -5.96 7.67 12.71
C VAL A 62 -7.12 8.12 11.83
N ILE A 63 -7.18 9.40 11.48
CA ILE A 63 -8.23 9.99 10.65
C ILE A 63 -8.16 9.50 9.20
N SER A 64 -6.96 9.30 8.68
CA SER A 64 -6.72 8.80 7.32
C SER A 64 -6.85 7.29 7.19
N PHE A 65 -6.85 6.55 8.30
CA PHE A 65 -7.08 5.10 8.31
C PHE A 65 -8.30 4.66 7.48
N PRO A 66 -9.53 5.20 7.67
CA PRO A 66 -10.70 4.87 6.86
C PRO A 66 -10.54 5.18 5.37
N LEU A 67 -9.64 6.09 4.99
CA LEU A 67 -9.41 6.50 3.61
C LEU A 67 -8.42 5.57 2.90
N LYS A 68 -7.68 4.73 3.64
CA LYS A 68 -6.78 3.73 3.06
C LYS A 68 -7.60 2.54 2.55
N PRO A 69 -7.21 1.87 1.45
CA PRO A 69 -7.99 0.76 0.88
C PRO A 69 -8.31 -0.33 1.90
N LEU A 70 -7.31 -0.77 2.67
CA LEU A 70 -7.48 -1.77 3.72
C LEU A 70 -8.38 -1.29 4.86
N GLY A 71 -8.20 -0.05 5.33
CA GLY A 71 -9.01 0.51 6.41
C GLY A 71 -10.47 0.71 6.00
N ALA A 72 -10.71 1.19 4.78
CA ALA A 72 -12.04 1.32 4.19
C ALA A 72 -12.77 -0.04 4.15
N SER A 73 -12.12 -1.08 3.63
CA SER A 73 -12.70 -2.43 3.56
C SER A 73 -13.05 -2.97 4.95
N ILE A 74 -12.16 -2.82 5.94
CA ILE A 74 -12.41 -3.29 7.31
C ILE A 74 -13.61 -2.58 7.93
N LEU A 75 -13.71 -1.26 7.76
CA LEU A 75 -14.84 -0.50 8.32
C LEU A 75 -16.16 -0.87 7.64
N LEU A 76 -16.17 -1.02 6.32
CA LEU A 76 -17.36 -1.46 5.58
C LEU A 76 -17.79 -2.87 6.02
N MET A 77 -16.85 -3.80 6.19
CA MET A 77 -17.15 -5.13 6.74
C MET A 77 -17.64 -5.07 8.18
N THR A 78 -17.07 -4.20 9.01
CA THR A 78 -17.51 -4.00 10.40
C THR A 78 -18.95 -3.48 10.46
N PHE A 79 -19.29 -2.48 9.64
CA PHE A 79 -20.66 -1.97 9.54
C PHE A 79 -21.63 -2.97 8.94
N ALA A 80 -21.16 -3.83 8.02
CA ALA A 80 -21.97 -4.93 7.53
C ALA A 80 -22.22 -5.99 8.60
N ALA A 81 -21.21 -6.30 9.42
CA ALA A 81 -21.31 -7.26 10.51
C ALA A 81 -22.34 -6.80 11.56
N GLN A 82 -22.42 -5.50 11.84
CA GLN A 82 -23.45 -4.92 12.72
C GLN A 82 -24.88 -5.09 12.17
N ARG A 83 -25.05 -5.42 10.89
CA ARG A 83 -26.34 -5.65 10.24
C ARG A 83 -26.71 -7.13 10.14
N ILE A 84 -25.92 -8.02 10.73
CA ILE A 84 -26.23 -9.45 10.82
C ILE A 84 -27.29 -9.63 11.92
N LYS A 85 -28.46 -10.14 11.55
CA LYS A 85 -29.55 -10.51 12.46
C LYS A 85 -30.10 -11.86 12.01
N ASP A 86 -30.39 -12.73 12.96
CA ASP A 86 -31.01 -14.04 12.71
C ASP A 86 -30.28 -14.90 11.66
N GLY A 87 -28.94 -14.80 11.62
CA GLY A 87 -28.10 -15.52 10.66
C GLY A 87 -28.08 -14.96 9.23
N ALA A 88 -28.83 -13.89 8.95
CA ALA A 88 -28.85 -13.22 7.66
C ALA A 88 -28.22 -11.82 7.73
N ILE A 89 -27.56 -11.40 6.63
CA ILE A 89 -27.06 -10.03 6.49
C ILE A 89 -28.21 -9.13 6.05
N GLY A 90 -28.72 -8.30 6.96
CA GLY A 90 -29.77 -7.33 6.66
C GLY A 90 -29.30 -6.26 5.66
N LYS A 91 -30.22 -5.71 4.86
CA LYS A 91 -29.91 -4.61 3.93
C LYS A 91 -29.63 -3.30 4.72
N PRO A 92 -28.61 -2.50 4.35
CA PRO A 92 -27.74 -2.61 3.16
C PRO A 92 -26.43 -3.39 3.38
N GLY A 93 -26.32 -4.23 4.42
CA GLY A 93 -25.08 -4.94 4.78
C GLY A 93 -24.44 -5.75 3.65
N GLY A 94 -25.26 -6.40 2.79
CA GLY A 94 -24.75 -7.11 1.61
C GLY A 94 -24.01 -6.19 0.63
N TYR A 95 -24.52 -4.97 0.40
CA TYR A 95 -23.84 -3.98 -0.44
C TYR A 95 -22.54 -3.50 0.19
N LEU A 96 -22.51 -3.32 1.51
CA LEU A 96 -21.30 -2.91 2.23
C LEU A 96 -20.19 -3.96 2.09
N ILE A 97 -20.52 -5.25 2.18
CA ILE A 97 -19.57 -6.35 1.96
C ILE A 97 -19.11 -6.38 0.50
N GLY A 98 -20.04 -6.23 -0.44
CA GLY A 98 -19.72 -6.14 -1.87
C GLY A 98 -18.70 -5.04 -2.15
N TRP A 99 -18.93 -3.83 -1.63
CA TRP A 99 -17.99 -2.71 -1.77
C TRP A 99 -16.67 -2.95 -1.04
N ALA A 100 -16.70 -3.55 0.15
CA ALA A 100 -15.48 -3.86 0.88
C ALA A 100 -14.58 -4.84 0.10
N LEU A 101 -15.21 -5.88 -0.49
CA LEU A 101 -14.53 -6.88 -1.30
C LEU A 101 -14.02 -6.29 -2.61
N THR A 102 -14.78 -5.43 -3.28
CA THR A 102 -14.30 -4.82 -4.53
C THR A 102 -13.10 -3.91 -4.29
N ILE A 103 -13.12 -3.10 -3.22
CA ILE A 103 -11.97 -2.28 -2.82
C ILE A 103 -10.76 -3.16 -2.53
N LEU A 104 -10.93 -4.23 -1.75
CA LEU A 104 -9.85 -5.14 -1.38
C LEU A 104 -9.28 -5.85 -2.61
N PHE A 105 -10.16 -6.37 -3.47
CA PHE A 105 -9.77 -7.07 -4.70
C PHE A 105 -8.95 -6.13 -5.59
N LEU A 106 -9.47 -4.93 -5.86
CA LEU A 106 -8.79 -3.97 -6.72
C LEU A 106 -7.44 -3.54 -6.13
N ALA A 107 -7.39 -3.21 -4.83
CA ALA A 107 -6.15 -2.79 -4.17
C ALA A 107 -5.12 -3.92 -4.01
N SER A 108 -5.55 -5.18 -4.07
CA SER A 108 -4.72 -6.37 -3.96
C SER A 108 -4.16 -6.83 -5.31
N THR A 109 -4.59 -6.25 -6.43
CA THR A 109 -4.06 -6.65 -7.75
C THR A 109 -2.70 -6.00 -8.07
N PRO A 110 -1.68 -6.79 -8.49
CA PRO A 110 -0.42 -6.28 -9.01
C PRO A 110 -0.59 -5.24 -10.13
N ALA A 111 -1.59 -5.42 -11.00
CA ALA A 111 -1.90 -4.47 -12.07
C ALA A 111 -2.22 -3.06 -11.53
N VAL A 112 -3.05 -2.94 -10.50
CA VAL A 112 -3.40 -1.64 -9.89
C VAL A 112 -2.20 -1.03 -9.18
N ALA A 113 -1.42 -1.85 -8.48
CA ALA A 113 -0.17 -1.43 -7.86
C ALA A 113 0.84 -0.85 -8.87
N TYR A 114 0.97 -1.47 -10.03
CA TYR A 114 1.83 -1.01 -11.12
C TYR A 114 1.49 0.41 -11.57
N PHE A 115 0.21 0.71 -11.80
CA PHE A 115 -0.23 2.05 -12.19
C PHE A 115 -0.05 3.08 -11.06
N LEU A 116 -0.31 2.70 -9.81
CA LEU A 116 -0.11 3.55 -8.64
C LEU A 116 1.36 3.96 -8.47
N VAL A 117 2.29 3.01 -8.64
CA VAL A 117 3.73 3.27 -8.49
C VAL A 117 4.26 4.21 -9.56
N GLN A 118 3.68 4.22 -10.77
CA GLN A 118 4.12 5.09 -11.86
C GLN A 118 3.78 6.57 -11.65
N SER A 119 2.92 6.86 -10.68
CA SER A 119 2.56 8.23 -10.40
C SER A 119 3.73 9.07 -9.89
N PRO A 120 3.82 10.37 -10.24
CA PRO A 120 4.90 11.25 -9.78
C PRO A 120 5.07 11.23 -8.25
N VAL A 121 3.96 11.14 -7.53
CA VAL A 121 3.93 11.07 -6.06
C VAL A 121 4.67 9.84 -5.54
N ALA A 122 4.36 8.66 -6.10
CA ALA A 122 4.98 7.41 -5.69
C ALA A 122 6.45 7.33 -6.09
N GLN A 123 6.84 7.91 -7.22
CA GLN A 123 8.23 7.94 -7.69
C GLN A 123 9.14 8.75 -6.75
N VAL A 124 8.63 9.85 -6.19
CA VAL A 124 9.36 10.66 -5.20
C VAL A 124 9.40 9.99 -3.83
N ALA A 125 8.29 9.39 -3.40
CA ALA A 125 8.19 8.78 -2.08
C ALA A 125 8.89 7.42 -1.96
N TYR A 126 8.92 6.64 -3.05
CA TYR A 126 9.45 5.29 -3.11
C TYR A 126 10.38 5.13 -4.32
N PRO A 127 11.54 5.81 -4.34
CA PRO A 127 12.45 5.77 -5.48
C PRO A 127 12.87 4.34 -5.78
N ASN A 128 13.14 3.49 -4.79
CA ASN A 128 13.63 2.12 -5.01
C ASN A 128 12.63 1.20 -5.74
N VAL A 129 11.32 1.44 -5.59
CA VAL A 129 10.24 0.70 -6.28
C VAL A 129 9.99 1.27 -7.68
N ALA A 130 10.31 2.55 -7.84
CA ALA A 130 10.22 3.32 -9.07
C ALA A 130 11.47 3.21 -9.99
N LEU A 131 12.63 2.86 -9.41
CA LEU A 131 13.98 2.99 -9.95
C LEU A 131 14.38 1.92 -10.97
N ILE A 132 13.48 1.02 -11.37
CA ILE A 132 13.66 0.33 -12.66
C ILE A 132 13.12 1.24 -13.77
N GLN A 133 13.66 2.45 -13.86
CA GLN A 133 13.88 3.08 -15.15
C GLN A 133 14.90 2.17 -15.85
N PRO A 134 14.82 1.90 -17.16
CA PRO A 134 15.89 1.21 -17.87
C PRO A 134 17.11 2.15 -17.90
N LYS A 135 17.80 2.30 -16.77
CA LYS A 135 19.19 2.72 -16.78
C LYS A 135 19.88 1.57 -17.48
N SER A 136 20.27 1.82 -18.74
CA SER A 136 20.95 0.90 -19.63
C SER A 136 21.77 -0.09 -18.82
N ALA A 137 21.41 -1.37 -18.91
CA ALA A 137 22.11 -2.43 -18.21
C ALA A 137 23.59 -2.34 -18.60
N THR A 138 24.42 -1.80 -17.72
CA THR A 138 25.88 -1.92 -17.85
C THR A 138 26.16 -3.40 -17.63
N LEU A 139 26.43 -4.12 -18.72
CA LEU A 139 26.93 -5.49 -18.66
C LEU A 139 28.26 -5.45 -17.89
N VAL A 140 28.23 -5.92 -16.65
CA VAL A 140 29.46 -6.26 -15.93
C VAL A 140 29.86 -7.64 -16.41
N ALA A 141 30.85 -7.68 -17.30
CA ALA A 141 31.46 -8.94 -17.72
C ALA A 141 32.11 -9.59 -16.50
N PHE A 142 31.65 -10.79 -16.14
CA PHE A 142 32.29 -11.62 -15.13
C PHE A 142 33.61 -12.12 -15.72
N THR A 143 34.73 -11.50 -15.33
CA THR A 143 36.06 -11.99 -15.67
C THR A 143 36.28 -13.30 -14.90
N GLY A 144 36.27 -14.43 -15.61
CA GLY A 144 36.62 -15.72 -15.03
C GLY A 144 38.07 -15.71 -14.56
N GLU A 145 38.27 -15.88 -13.27
CA GLU A 145 39.60 -16.06 -12.67
C GLU A 145 40.17 -17.39 -13.19
N THR A 146 41.24 -17.32 -13.98
CA THR A 146 42.01 -18.48 -14.40
C THR A 146 42.86 -18.95 -13.23
N ASP A 147 42.29 -19.79 -12.37
CA ASP A 147 43.08 -20.52 -11.39
C ASP A 147 43.37 -21.93 -11.90
N VAL A 148 44.65 -22.22 -12.05
CA VAL A 148 45.19 -23.41 -12.70
C VAL A 148 45.09 -24.58 -11.73
N ALA A 149 43.96 -25.30 -11.76
CA ALA A 149 43.80 -26.51 -10.95
C ALA A 149 44.29 -27.74 -11.74
N ASN A 150 45.50 -28.16 -11.37
CA ASN A 150 46.13 -29.45 -11.61
C ASN A 150 45.11 -30.61 -11.55
N MET A 151 44.98 -31.35 -12.64
CA MET A 151 44.16 -32.56 -12.71
C MET A 151 44.81 -33.67 -11.88
N SER A 152 44.18 -34.10 -10.79
CA SER A 152 44.31 -35.48 -10.34
C SER A 152 43.16 -35.90 -9.41
N ASP A 153 42.61 -37.05 -9.76
CA ASP A 153 41.91 -38.02 -8.93
C ASP A 153 40.38 -37.99 -8.95
N VAL A 154 39.85 -38.92 -9.76
CA VAL A 154 38.48 -39.40 -9.72
C VAL A 154 38.48 -40.63 -8.84
N VAL A 155 38.06 -40.49 -7.58
CA VAL A 155 37.56 -41.61 -6.78
C VAL A 155 36.40 -41.11 -5.93
N SER A 156 35.25 -41.75 -6.15
CA SER A 156 34.04 -41.74 -5.33
C SER A 156 33.01 -40.63 -5.56
N ASP A 157 31.85 -41.13 -5.96
CA ASP A 157 30.61 -40.48 -6.36
C ASP A 157 29.89 -39.78 -5.18
N THR A 158 30.48 -38.72 -4.62
CA THR A 158 29.80 -37.87 -3.65
C THR A 158 30.31 -36.43 -3.70
N ILE A 159 29.53 -35.53 -4.31
CA ILE A 159 29.72 -34.09 -4.17
C ILE A 159 29.18 -33.67 -2.80
N ILE A 160 30.04 -33.71 -1.77
CA ILE A 160 29.81 -32.96 -0.54
C ILE A 160 30.65 -31.68 -0.62
N PRO A 161 30.05 -30.49 -0.76
CA PRO A 161 30.76 -29.25 -0.49
C PRO A 161 31.08 -29.22 1.01
N GLN A 162 32.35 -29.24 1.33
CA GLN A 162 32.88 -29.00 2.68
C GLN A 162 32.48 -27.59 3.12
N VAL A 163 31.38 -27.47 3.86
CA VAL A 163 30.95 -26.22 4.49
C VAL A 163 31.69 -26.07 5.80
N ASN A 164 32.63 -25.12 5.85
CA ASN A 164 33.18 -24.61 7.11
C ASN A 164 32.01 -24.03 7.94
N ALA A 165 31.70 -24.72 9.02
CA ALA A 165 30.63 -24.38 9.95
C ALA A 165 31.04 -23.20 10.83
N VAL A 166 30.76 -21.98 10.38
CA VAL A 166 30.56 -20.83 11.26
C VAL A 166 29.45 -19.96 10.64
N GLN A 167 28.35 -19.80 11.38
CA GLN A 167 27.12 -19.03 11.10
C GLN A 167 25.93 -19.83 10.54
N ASN A 168 24.89 -19.90 11.37
CA ASN A 168 23.53 -20.41 11.12
C ASN A 168 22.89 -19.75 9.88
N THR A 169 23.23 -20.26 8.70
CA THR A 169 22.54 -19.90 7.46
C THR A 169 22.00 -21.20 6.90
N ILE A 170 20.69 -21.42 7.08
CA ILE A 170 19.97 -22.51 6.40
C ILE A 170 20.03 -22.16 4.91
N ALA A 171 21.00 -22.72 4.20
CA ALA A 171 21.11 -22.61 2.76
C ALA A 171 20.01 -23.48 2.12
N LEU A 172 18.84 -22.88 1.90
CA LEU A 172 17.84 -23.48 1.03
C LEU A 172 18.39 -23.40 -0.41
N ASN A 173 18.77 -24.54 -0.98
CA ASN A 173 19.09 -24.66 -2.40
C ASN A 173 17.83 -24.29 -3.21
N PRO A 174 17.77 -23.13 -3.90
CA PRO A 174 16.56 -22.68 -4.57
C PRO A 174 16.33 -23.36 -5.93
N SER A 175 17.20 -24.29 -6.34
CA SER A 175 17.29 -24.81 -7.70
C SER A 175 16.25 -25.88 -8.07
N SER A 176 15.38 -26.31 -7.16
CA SER A 176 14.38 -27.35 -7.45
C SER A 176 12.97 -27.07 -6.90
N ILE A 177 12.72 -25.88 -6.35
CA ILE A 177 11.38 -25.52 -5.89
C ILE A 177 10.63 -24.90 -7.08
N ASN A 178 9.74 -25.69 -7.69
CA ASN A 178 8.79 -25.21 -8.70
C ASN A 178 7.73 -24.34 -8.00
N ILE A 179 8.09 -23.09 -7.70
CA ILE A 179 7.17 -22.12 -7.13
C ILE A 179 6.31 -21.61 -8.28
N PRO A 180 4.98 -21.79 -8.22
CA PRO A 180 4.12 -21.31 -9.28
C PRO A 180 4.27 -19.78 -9.43
N PRO A 181 4.27 -19.27 -10.66
CA PRO A 181 4.64 -17.89 -10.96
C PRO A 181 3.72 -16.85 -10.30
N TYR A 182 2.52 -17.25 -9.86
CA TYR A 182 1.60 -16.37 -9.14
C TYR A 182 2.04 -16.02 -7.71
N LEU A 183 2.88 -16.84 -7.07
CA LEU A 183 3.41 -16.57 -5.73
C LEU A 183 4.61 -15.61 -5.73
N LEU A 184 5.21 -15.36 -6.89
CA LEU A 184 6.37 -14.49 -7.06
C LEU A 184 6.03 -13.17 -7.77
N GLN A 185 4.75 -12.80 -7.81
CA GLN A 185 4.28 -11.61 -8.49
C GLN A 185 4.75 -10.35 -7.79
N ARG A 186 5.58 -9.57 -8.50
CA ARG A 186 6.00 -8.24 -8.09
C ARG A 186 5.51 -7.23 -9.14
N PRO A 187 4.89 -6.11 -8.73
CA PRO A 187 4.47 -5.06 -9.66
C PRO A 187 5.60 -4.57 -10.58
N GLU A 188 6.84 -4.62 -10.10
CA GLU A 188 8.04 -4.22 -10.85
C GLU A 188 8.32 -5.11 -12.07
N ALA A 189 7.97 -6.40 -12.01
CA ALA A 189 8.18 -7.34 -13.11
C ALA A 189 7.28 -7.03 -14.32
N ILE A 190 6.11 -6.40 -14.09
CA ILE A 190 5.15 -5.99 -15.11
C ILE A 190 5.77 -4.97 -16.08
N ARG A 191 6.69 -4.10 -15.61
CA ARG A 191 7.39 -3.14 -16.48
C ARG A 191 8.19 -3.83 -17.59
N ARG A 192 8.73 -5.02 -17.33
CA ARG A 192 9.59 -5.76 -18.27
C ARG A 192 8.81 -6.78 -19.10
N ARG A 193 7.86 -7.47 -18.48
CA ARG A 193 7.06 -8.54 -19.10
C ARG A 193 5.83 -8.03 -19.85
N GLY A 194 5.33 -6.85 -19.50
CA GLY A 194 4.00 -6.40 -19.89
C GLY A 194 2.92 -6.94 -18.94
N LEU A 195 1.69 -6.46 -19.14
CA LEU A 195 0.53 -6.85 -18.34
C LEU A 195 0.10 -8.28 -18.71
N SER A 196 0.00 -9.18 -17.74
CA SER A 196 -0.43 -10.56 -17.95
C SER A 196 -1.66 -10.87 -17.10
N LEU A 197 -2.41 -11.93 -17.46
CA LEU A 197 -3.64 -12.31 -16.74
C LEU A 197 -3.35 -12.67 -15.28
N GLU A 198 -2.15 -13.17 -15.01
CA GLU A 198 -1.69 -13.51 -13.68
C GLU A 198 -1.60 -12.26 -12.79
N ASP A 199 -1.37 -11.07 -13.34
CA ASP A 199 -1.25 -9.81 -12.58
C ASP A 199 -2.58 -9.28 -12.03
N PHE A 200 -3.69 -9.97 -12.32
CA PHE A 200 -5.00 -9.75 -11.73
C PHE A 200 -5.30 -10.69 -10.55
N VAL A 201 -4.36 -11.56 -10.19
CA VAL A 201 -4.49 -12.40 -9.01
C VAL A 201 -4.19 -11.56 -7.75
N PRO A 202 -5.09 -11.53 -6.76
CA PRO A 202 -4.87 -10.78 -5.51
C PRO A 202 -3.66 -11.30 -4.72
N ASN A 203 -2.84 -10.38 -4.19
CA ASN A 203 -1.70 -10.67 -3.32
C ASN A 203 -1.67 -9.73 -2.08
N ALA A 204 -1.28 -10.26 -0.92
CA ALA A 204 -1.15 -9.48 0.31
C ALA A 204 -0.01 -8.44 0.23
N GLU A 205 1.11 -8.76 -0.44
CA GLU A 205 2.24 -7.84 -0.59
C GLU A 205 1.86 -6.63 -1.46
N THR A 206 1.10 -6.85 -2.53
CA THR A 206 0.60 -5.79 -3.40
C THR A 206 -0.40 -4.91 -2.68
N LEU A 207 -1.30 -5.48 -1.87
CA LEU A 207 -2.20 -4.71 -1.01
C LEU A 207 -1.43 -3.80 -0.04
N GLN A 208 -0.34 -4.29 0.54
CA GLN A 208 0.50 -3.48 1.41
C GLN A 208 1.14 -2.33 0.64
N LEU A 209 1.68 -2.60 -0.55
CA LEU A 209 2.30 -1.60 -1.40
C LEU A 209 1.31 -0.54 -1.89
N THR A 210 0.11 -0.92 -2.34
CA THR A 210 -0.94 0.04 -2.71
C THR A 210 -1.35 0.90 -1.54
N THR A 211 -1.47 0.31 -0.34
CA THR A 211 -1.79 1.04 0.89
C THR A 211 -0.69 2.06 1.25
N ARG A 212 0.59 1.71 1.11
CA ARG A 212 1.72 2.62 1.36
C ARG A 212 1.76 3.76 0.34
N VAL A 213 1.54 3.46 -0.94
CA VAL A 213 1.47 4.49 -1.99
C VAL A 213 0.32 5.45 -1.70
N TRP A 214 -0.86 4.93 -1.37
CA TRP A 214 -2.03 5.73 -1.02
C TRP A 214 -1.79 6.62 0.21
N GLU A 215 -1.09 6.10 1.23
CA GLU A 215 -0.69 6.90 2.39
C GLU A 215 0.22 8.06 2.01
N SER A 216 1.14 7.87 1.07
CA SER A 216 1.96 8.97 0.55
C SER A 216 1.12 10.07 -0.10
N TYR A 217 0.07 9.71 -0.85
CA TYR A 217 -0.86 10.68 -1.42
C TYR A 217 -1.60 11.49 -0.35
N LEU A 218 -2.11 10.82 0.68
CA LEU A 218 -2.80 11.50 1.78
C LEU A 218 -1.86 12.44 2.54
N ASN A 219 -0.60 12.05 2.71
CA ASN A 219 0.43 12.89 3.33
C ASN A 219 0.80 14.09 2.44
N GLN A 220 0.88 13.90 1.12
CA GLN A 220 1.11 15.00 0.20
C GLN A 220 -0.07 15.97 0.18
N LEU A 221 -1.31 15.49 0.18
CA LEU A 221 -2.50 16.33 0.28
C LEU A 221 -2.50 17.14 1.58
N ASN A 222 -2.16 16.51 2.70
CA ASN A 222 -2.01 17.20 3.98
C ASN A 222 -0.86 18.23 3.95
N SER A 223 0.27 17.93 3.31
CA SER A 223 1.37 18.89 3.11
C SER A 223 0.94 20.08 2.24
N PHE A 224 0.20 19.81 1.16
CA PHE A 224 -0.27 20.81 0.21
C PHE A 224 -1.26 21.81 0.82
N LEU A 225 -2.14 21.32 1.70
CA LEU A 225 -3.13 22.13 2.40
C LEU A 225 -2.54 23.08 3.44
N ARG A 226 -1.32 22.82 3.92
CA ARG A 226 -0.69 23.62 4.97
C ARG A 226 -0.16 24.95 4.42
N PRO A 227 -0.48 26.09 5.08
CA PRO A 227 0.23 27.35 4.84
C PRO A 227 1.73 27.10 5.01
N ARG A 228 2.53 27.55 4.03
CA ARG A 228 4.00 27.57 4.17
C ARG A 228 4.39 28.90 4.79
#